data_AF-A0A842SHW8-F1
#
_entry.id   AF-A0A842SHW8-F1
#
_cell.length_a   1.000
_cell.length_b   1.000
_cell.length_c   1.000
_cell.angle_alpha   90.00
_cell.angle_beta   90.00
_cell.angle_gamma   90.00
#
_symmetry.space_group_name_H-M   'P 1'
#
loop_
_entity.id
_entity.type
_entity.pdbx_description
1 polymer ?
#
loop_
_entity_poly.entity_id
_entity_poly.type
_entity_poly.pdbx_seq_one_letter_code
_entity_poly.pdbx_strand_id
1 'polypeptide(L)'
;MSVVLPSRCGIYCGACYIYRSERDGGDFLEQIAEWQKVETEQVKCNGCFARDEEKWPNCRKCTPWECLEKKGLRYCHQCEEFWEYSCEEYSNLEDFCSKRGEKIRQNLIKMKENKSKWLEEQDKKWRCRNCGEPYS
;
A
#
# COMPACT_ATOMS: atom_id res chain seq x y z
N MET A 1 12.71 12.99 3.70
CA MET A 1 12.79 11.52 3.57
C MET A 1 12.03 11.12 2.32
N SER A 2 12.67 10.40 1.39
CA SER A 2 12.02 9.94 0.16
C SER A 2 10.96 8.90 0.49
N VAL A 3 9.69 9.23 0.23
CA VAL A 3 8.55 8.36 0.57
C VAL A 3 8.57 7.10 -0.30
N VAL A 4 8.54 5.94 0.34
CA VAL A 4 8.59 4.63 -0.34
C VAL A 4 7.16 4.17 -0.61
N LEU A 5 6.70 4.36 -1.84
CA LEU A 5 5.37 3.98 -2.31
C LEU A 5 5.06 2.46 -2.37
N PRO A 6 6.03 1.54 -2.57
CA PRO A 6 5.76 0.11 -2.51
C PRO A 6 5.67 -0.40 -1.07
N SER A 7 4.70 -1.28 -0.80
CA SER A 7 4.65 -2.08 0.42
C SER A 7 5.40 -3.42 0.31
N ARG A 8 5.59 -4.10 1.43
CA ARG A 8 6.18 -5.46 1.47
C ARG A 8 5.32 -6.52 0.78
N CYS A 9 4.01 -6.30 0.68
CA CYS A 9 3.04 -7.22 0.09
C CYS A 9 2.53 -6.83 -1.32
N GLY A 10 3.00 -5.71 -1.88
CA GLY A 10 2.66 -5.27 -3.24
C GLY A 10 1.55 -4.24 -3.34
N ILE A 11 1.04 -3.76 -2.20
CA ILE A 11 0.14 -2.60 -2.15
C ILE A 11 0.92 -1.35 -2.58
N TYR A 12 0.27 -0.48 -3.35
CA TYR A 12 0.83 0.81 -3.75
C TYR A 12 0.26 1.91 -2.85
N CYS A 13 1.09 2.51 -2.00
CA CYS A 13 0.65 3.56 -1.07
C CYS A 13 0.06 4.77 -1.79
N GLY A 14 0.47 5.04 -3.04
CA GLY A 14 -0.14 6.08 -3.88
C GLY A 14 -1.57 5.79 -4.33
N ALA A 15 -2.18 4.68 -3.90
CA ALA A 15 -3.60 4.37 -4.04
C ALA A 15 -4.30 4.16 -2.68
N CYS A 16 -3.59 4.32 -1.55
CA CYS A 16 -4.15 4.12 -0.23
C CYS A 16 -4.91 5.36 0.22
N TYR A 17 -6.19 5.21 0.59
CA TYR A 17 -7.05 6.31 1.01
C TYR A 17 -6.46 7.16 2.15
N ILE A 18 -5.82 6.55 3.17
CA ILE A 18 -5.14 7.30 4.25
C ILE A 18 -3.95 8.11 3.74
N TYR A 19 -3.13 7.50 2.87
CA TYR A 19 -1.94 8.16 2.34
C TYR A 19 -2.32 9.30 1.40
N ARG A 20 -3.37 9.11 0.60
CA ARG A 20 -3.91 10.10 -0.32
C ARG A 20 -4.60 11.23 0.43
N SER A 21 -5.48 10.94 1.37
CA SER A 21 -6.26 11.96 2.08
C SER A 21 -5.40 12.97 2.81
N GLU A 22 -4.31 12.55 3.46
CA GLU A 22 -3.33 13.46 4.07
C GLU A 22 -2.72 14.44 3.05
N ARG A 23 -2.39 13.96 1.84
CA ARG A 23 -1.62 14.71 0.84
C ARG A 23 -2.49 15.55 -0.08
N ASP A 24 -3.70 15.08 -0.35
CA ASP A 24 -4.66 15.73 -1.24
C ASP A 24 -5.53 16.73 -0.47
N GLY A 25 -5.77 16.48 0.82
CA GLY A 25 -6.48 17.40 1.69
C GLY A 25 -7.96 17.55 1.32
N GLY A 26 -8.51 18.71 1.69
CA GLY A 26 -9.89 19.10 1.38
C GLY A 26 -10.96 18.14 1.92
N ASP A 27 -12.11 18.10 1.25
CA ASP A 27 -13.27 17.30 1.63
C ASP A 27 -12.95 15.80 1.80
N PHE A 28 -11.95 15.29 1.07
CA PHE A 28 -11.55 13.89 1.20
C PHE A 28 -10.84 13.61 2.53
N LEU A 29 -9.98 14.53 2.98
CA LEU A 29 -9.36 14.45 4.31
C LEU A 29 -10.42 14.47 5.42
N GLU A 30 -11.40 15.37 5.32
CA GLU A 30 -12.50 15.49 6.28
C GLU A 30 -13.33 14.20 6.34
N GLN A 31 -13.71 13.65 5.19
CA GLN A 31 -14.45 12.39 5.09
C GLN A 31 -13.68 11.21 5.69
N ILE A 32 -12.37 11.11 5.41
CA ILE A 32 -11.54 10.03 5.98
C ILE A 32 -11.38 10.19 7.48
N ALA A 33 -11.18 11.42 7.99
CA ALA A 33 -11.09 11.69 9.41
C ALA A 33 -12.39 11.29 10.14
N GLU A 34 -13.55 11.65 9.60
CA GLU A 34 -14.86 11.24 10.12
C GLU A 34 -15.02 9.72 10.10
N TRP A 35 -14.74 9.05 8.98
CA TRP A 35 -14.88 7.59 8.86
C TRP A 35 -13.96 6.84 9.84
N GLN A 36 -12.74 7.34 10.04
CA GLN A 36 -11.78 6.76 10.98
C GLN A 36 -12.02 7.21 12.44
N LYS A 37 -12.93 8.17 12.68
CA LYS A 37 -13.24 8.75 13.99
C LYS A 37 -12.01 9.36 14.67
N VAL A 38 -11.28 10.16 13.92
CA VAL A 38 -10.08 10.89 14.37
C VAL A 38 -10.13 12.34 13.89
N GLU A 39 -9.30 13.19 14.46
CA GLU A 39 -9.08 14.54 13.92
C GLU A 39 -8.27 14.50 12.62
N THR A 40 -8.45 15.50 11.76
CA THR A 40 -7.76 15.57 10.46
C THR A 40 -6.24 15.54 10.60
N GLU A 41 -5.68 16.14 11.65
CA GLU A 41 -4.25 16.19 11.95
C GLU A 41 -3.66 14.83 12.32
N GLN A 42 -4.51 13.86 12.68
CA GLN A 42 -4.11 12.50 13.02
C GLN A 42 -4.05 11.60 11.77
N VAL A 43 -4.67 12.00 10.65
CA VAL A 43 -4.64 11.27 9.38
C VAL A 43 -3.29 11.46 8.71
N LYS A 44 -2.29 10.70 9.16
CA LYS A 44 -0.90 10.78 8.68
C LYS A 44 -0.33 9.40 8.40
N CYS A 45 0.38 9.26 7.28
CA CYS A 45 1.08 8.03 6.93
C CYS A 45 2.25 8.28 5.97
N ASN A 46 3.45 7.84 6.34
CA ASN A 46 4.64 7.92 5.49
C ASN A 46 4.94 6.63 4.70
N GLY A 47 3.96 5.73 4.61
CA GLY A 47 4.04 4.52 3.81
C GLY A 47 4.59 3.31 4.57
N CYS A 48 4.59 2.17 3.89
CA CYS A 48 4.83 0.87 4.52
C CYS A 48 6.20 0.76 5.20
N PHE A 49 7.25 1.33 4.59
CA PHE A 49 8.64 1.28 5.07
C PHE A 49 9.04 2.44 5.99
N ALA A 50 8.09 3.31 6.39
CA ALA A 50 8.36 4.34 7.38
C ALA A 50 8.60 3.74 8.77
N ARG A 51 9.00 4.56 9.75
CA ARG A 51 9.04 4.12 11.15
C ARG A 51 7.63 3.87 11.67
N ASP A 52 7.47 3.06 12.73
CA ASP A 52 6.15 2.64 13.20
C ASP A 52 5.28 3.83 13.62
N GLU A 53 5.88 4.83 14.25
CA GLU A 53 5.21 6.08 14.65
C GLU A 53 4.64 6.85 13.45
N GLU A 54 5.25 6.71 12.29
CA GLU A 54 4.89 7.40 11.05
C GLU A 54 3.92 6.59 10.16
N LYS A 55 3.63 5.34 10.53
CA LYS A 55 2.62 4.51 9.86
C LYS A 55 1.25 4.80 10.44
N TRP A 56 0.23 4.66 9.58
CA TRP A 56 -1.15 4.55 10.05
C TRP A 56 -1.30 3.40 11.06
N PRO A 57 -2.00 3.57 12.20
CA PRO A 57 -2.06 2.57 13.27
C PRO A 57 -2.41 1.15 12.80
N ASN A 58 -3.36 1.00 11.88
CA ASN A 58 -3.75 -0.31 11.35
C ASN A 58 -2.62 -1.00 10.55
N CYS A 59 -1.69 -0.22 10.00
CA CYS A 59 -0.55 -0.75 9.26
C CYS A 59 0.65 -1.10 10.17
N ARG A 60 0.65 -0.67 11.44
CA ARG A 60 1.71 -1.00 12.42
C ARG A 60 1.67 -2.47 12.85
N LYS A 61 0.47 -3.06 12.86
CA LYS A 61 0.23 -4.46 13.24
C LYS A 61 -0.18 -5.33 12.05
N CYS A 62 0.25 -5.00 10.84
CA CYS A 62 -0.19 -5.78 9.68
C CYS A 62 0.56 -7.11 9.60
N THR A 63 -0.17 -8.20 9.37
CA THR A 63 0.34 -9.58 9.31
C THR A 63 1.54 -9.76 8.39
N PRO A 64 1.61 -9.12 7.18
CA PRO A 64 2.79 -9.23 6.33
C PRO A 64 4.09 -8.73 6.98
N TRP A 65 4.04 -7.73 7.88
CA TRP A 65 5.26 -7.25 8.55
C TRP A 65 5.84 -8.33 9.47
N GLU A 66 5.01 -8.85 10.37
CA GLU A 66 5.40 -9.88 11.34
C GLU A 66 5.84 -11.18 10.65
N CYS A 67 5.07 -11.65 9.65
CA CYS A 67 5.36 -12.88 8.91
C CYS A 67 6.72 -12.79 8.19
N LEU A 68 6.97 -11.68 7.48
CA LEU A 68 8.20 -11.52 6.71
C LEU A 68 9.42 -11.26 7.61
N GLU A 69 9.26 -10.60 8.76
CA GLU A 69 10.34 -10.48 9.76
C GLU A 69 10.76 -11.84 10.32
N LYS A 70 9.79 -12.67 10.73
CA LYS A 70 10.06 -14.04 11.20
C LYS A 70 10.78 -14.89 10.15
N LYS A 71 10.43 -14.72 8.86
CA LYS A 71 11.06 -15.44 7.75
C LYS A 71 12.37 -14.79 7.25
N GLY A 72 12.77 -13.62 7.78
CA GLY A 72 13.96 -12.89 7.30
C GLY A 72 13.84 -12.35 5.88
N LEU A 73 12.61 -12.16 5.37
CA LEU A 73 12.32 -11.75 4.01
C LEU A 73 11.94 -10.27 3.95
N ARG A 74 12.24 -9.57 2.86
CA ARG A 74 11.84 -8.16 2.70
C ARG A 74 10.46 -8.02 2.05
N TYR A 75 10.14 -8.88 1.08
CA TYR A 75 8.91 -8.86 0.29
C TYR A 75 8.29 -10.26 0.20
N CYS A 76 6.97 -10.35 0.02
CA CYS A 76 6.30 -11.66 -0.12
C CYS A 76 6.79 -12.46 -1.33
N HIS A 77 7.23 -11.83 -2.42
CA HIS A 77 7.78 -12.54 -3.59
C HIS A 77 9.12 -13.24 -3.33
N GLN A 78 9.69 -13.09 -2.15
CA GLN A 78 10.88 -13.83 -1.73
C GLN A 78 10.53 -15.11 -0.95
N CYS A 79 9.25 -15.34 -0.66
CA CYS A 79 8.74 -16.54 -0.02
C CYS A 79 8.35 -17.59 -1.08
N GLU A 80 8.63 -18.87 -0.84
CA GLU A 80 8.26 -19.96 -1.77
C GLU A 80 6.74 -20.16 -1.83
N GLU A 81 6.05 -20.12 -0.69
CA GLU A 81 4.58 -20.23 -0.61
C GLU A 81 3.84 -19.18 -1.45
N PHE A 82 4.48 -18.02 -1.69
CA PHE A 82 3.94 -17.02 -2.61
C PHE A 82 3.90 -17.58 -4.03
N TRP A 83 4.98 -18.20 -4.52
CA TRP A 83 5.05 -18.74 -5.89
C TRP A 83 4.25 -20.03 -6.08
N GLU A 84 4.08 -20.80 -5.02
CA GLU A 84 3.25 -22.01 -5.00
C GLU A 84 1.76 -21.72 -4.85
N TYR A 85 1.37 -20.46 -4.62
CA TYR A 85 -0.01 -20.04 -4.32
C TYR A 85 -0.60 -20.74 -3.08
N SER A 86 0.26 -21.14 -2.13
CA SER A 86 -0.12 -21.87 -0.91
C SER A 86 -0.22 -20.98 0.33
N CYS A 87 0.19 -19.71 0.24
CA CYS A 87 0.09 -18.75 1.34
C CYS A 87 -1.35 -18.21 1.51
N GLU A 88 -2.14 -18.79 2.40
CA GLU A 88 -3.54 -18.39 2.66
C GLU A 88 -3.65 -16.91 3.11
N GLU A 89 -2.75 -16.45 4.00
CA GLU A 89 -2.73 -15.05 4.45
C GLU A 89 -2.56 -14.08 3.28
N TYR A 90 -1.68 -14.42 2.33
CA TYR A 90 -1.45 -13.57 1.16
C TYR A 90 -2.62 -13.64 0.19
N SER A 91 -3.21 -14.81 -0.03
CA SER A 91 -4.40 -14.96 -0.88
C SER A 91 -5.59 -14.15 -0.35
N ASN A 92 -5.84 -14.19 0.97
CA ASN A 92 -6.88 -13.38 1.60
C ASN A 92 -6.63 -11.87 1.43
N LEU A 93 -5.36 -11.45 1.57
CA LEU A 93 -4.98 -10.06 1.34
C LEU A 93 -5.14 -9.66 -0.14
N GLU A 94 -4.81 -10.56 -1.07
CA GLU A 94 -4.97 -10.36 -2.51
C GLU A 94 -6.45 -10.17 -2.87
N ASP A 95 -7.35 -10.99 -2.33
CA ASP A 95 -8.79 -10.87 -2.51
C ASP A 95 -9.36 -9.57 -1.94
N PHE A 96 -8.86 -9.15 -0.78
CA PHE A 96 -9.25 -7.85 -0.20
C PHE A 96 -8.78 -6.67 -1.08
N CYS A 97 -7.58 -6.74 -1.64
CA CYS A 97 -7.03 -5.68 -2.49
C CYS A 97 -7.66 -5.66 -3.88
N SER A 98 -7.99 -6.82 -4.45
CA SER A 98 -8.56 -6.94 -5.80
C SER A 98 -9.92 -6.27 -5.91
N LYS A 99 -10.75 -6.34 -4.86
CA LYS A 99 -12.05 -5.63 -4.74
C LYS A 99 -11.92 -4.11 -4.86
N ARG A 100 -10.73 -3.56 -4.60
CA ARG A 100 -10.41 -2.13 -4.71
C ARG A 100 -9.60 -1.81 -5.96
N GLY A 101 -9.45 -2.78 -6.88
CA GLY A 101 -8.70 -2.62 -8.13
C GLY A 101 -7.18 -2.79 -7.99
N GLU A 102 -6.66 -3.19 -6.82
CA GLU A 102 -5.24 -3.46 -6.60
C GLU A 102 -4.91 -4.94 -6.86
N LYS A 103 -3.95 -5.21 -7.77
CA LYS A 103 -3.49 -6.57 -8.10
C LYS A 103 -2.12 -6.83 -7.46
N ILE A 104 -2.11 -7.04 -6.14
CA ILE A 104 -0.89 -6.98 -5.33
C ILE A 104 0.14 -8.07 -5.67
N ARG A 105 -0.29 -9.26 -6.09
CA ARG A 105 0.62 -10.32 -6.56
C ARG A 105 1.34 -9.91 -7.84
N GLN A 106 0.58 -9.43 -8.82
CA GLN A 106 1.14 -8.91 -10.06
C GLN A 106 2.08 -7.74 -9.81
N ASN A 107 1.74 -6.87 -8.84
CA ASN A 107 2.62 -5.79 -8.41
C ASN A 107 3.95 -6.33 -7.89
N LEU A 108 3.95 -7.33 -7.00
CA LEU A 108 5.20 -7.91 -6.50
C LEU A 108 6.03 -8.61 -7.58
N ILE A 109 5.39 -9.28 -8.55
CA ILE A 109 6.09 -9.88 -9.71
C ILE A 109 6.79 -8.78 -10.53
N LYS A 110 6.07 -7.71 -10.87
CA LYS A 110 6.65 -6.57 -11.61
C LYS A 110 7.73 -5.83 -10.82
N MET A 111 7.55 -5.69 -9.50
CA MET A 111 8.55 -5.08 -8.62
C MET A 111 9.85 -5.89 -8.59
N LYS A 112 9.76 -7.22 -8.59
CA LYS A 112 10.93 -8.12 -8.68
C LYS A 112 11.68 -7.93 -10.00
N GLU A 113 10.97 -7.74 -11.11
CA GLU A 113 11.57 -7.53 -12.43
C GLU A 113 12.17 -6.13 -12.59
N ASN A 114 11.37 -5.09 -12.33
CA ASN A 114 11.80 -3.69 -12.43
C ASN A 114 10.88 -2.79 -11.59
N LYS A 115 11.33 -2.52 -10.36
CA LYS A 115 10.63 -1.68 -9.39
C LYS A 115 10.37 -0.25 -9.88
N SER A 116 11.31 0.37 -10.59
CA SER A 116 11.16 1.75 -11.08
C SER A 116 10.08 1.85 -12.16
N LYS A 117 10.11 0.92 -13.12
CA LYS A 117 9.07 0.82 -14.15
C LYS A 117 7.70 0.54 -13.53
N TRP A 118 7.63 -0.37 -12.56
CA TRP A 118 6.39 -0.63 -11.83
C TRP A 118 5.84 0.62 -11.13
N LEU A 119 6.71 1.45 -10.52
CA LEU A 119 6.30 2.70 -9.89
C LEU A 119 5.67 3.67 -10.89
N GLU A 120 6.29 3.85 -12.06
CA GLU A 120 5.74 4.70 -13.13
C GLU A 120 4.38 4.17 -13.63
N GLU A 121 4.23 2.86 -13.78
CA GLU A 121 2.98 2.23 -14.18
C GLU A 121 1.86 2.44 -13.14
N GLN A 122 2.17 2.31 -11.85
CA GLN A 122 1.18 2.55 -10.79
C GLN A 122 0.81 4.03 -10.69
N ASP A 123 1.77 4.95 -10.74
CA ASP A 123 1.46 6.39 -10.68
C ASP A 123 0.53 6.80 -11.83
N LYS A 124 0.78 6.32 -13.06
CA LYS A 124 -0.10 6.54 -14.21
C LYS A 124 -1.48 5.89 -14.04
N LYS A 125 -1.55 4.69 -13.47
CA LYS A 125 -2.80 3.96 -13.26
C LYS A 125 -3.74 4.70 -12.30
N TRP A 126 -3.17 5.31 -11.26
CA TRP A 126 -3.92 5.91 -10.15
C TRP A 126 -4.13 7.43 -10.32
N ARG A 127 -4.09 7.91 -11.56
CA ARG A 127 -4.35 9.31 -11.92
C ARG A 127 -5.46 9.41 -12.97
N CYS A 128 -6.23 10.48 -12.87
CA CYS A 128 -7.22 10.85 -13.87
C CYS A 128 -6.53 11.14 -15.22
N ARG A 129 -7.01 10.52 -16.29
CA ARG A 129 -6.46 10.73 -17.65
C ARG A 129 -6.73 12.12 -18.22
N ASN A 130 -7.69 12.85 -17.66
CA ASN A 130 -8.07 14.18 -18.15
C ASN A 130 -7.30 15.30 -17.44
N CYS A 131 -7.25 15.30 -16.10
CA CYS A 131 -6.60 16.35 -15.33
C CYS A 131 -5.23 15.96 -14.75
N GLY A 132 -4.86 14.68 -14.75
CA GLY A 132 -3.60 14.20 -14.16
C GLY A 132 -3.61 14.10 -12.63
N GLU A 133 -4.69 14.55 -11.97
CA GLU A 133 -4.82 14.45 -10.52
C GLU A 133 -4.97 12.99 -10.07
N PRO A 134 -4.38 12.63 -8.91
CA PRO A 134 -4.56 11.31 -8.31
C PRO A 134 -6.02 11.02 -7.98
N TYR A 135 -6.40 9.76 -7.98
CA TYR A 135 -7.68 9.35 -7.42
C TYR A 135 -7.59 9.41 -5.90
N SER A 136 -8.39 10.31 -5.32
CA SER A 136 -8.56 10.56 -3.89
C SER A 136 -10.05 10.55 -3.57
#